data_AF-A0A093ZV51-F1
#
_entry.id   AF-A0A093ZV51-F1
#
_cell.length_a   1.000
_cell.length_b   1.000
_cell.length_c   1.000
_cell.angle_alpha   90.00
_cell.angle_beta   90.00
_cell.angle_gamma   90.00
#
_symmetry.space_group_name_H-M   'P 1'
#
loop_
_entity.id
_entity.type
_entity.pdbx_description
1 polymer ?
#
loop_
_entity_poly.entity_id
_entity_poly.type
_entity_poly.pdbx_seq_one_letter_code
_entity_poly.pdbx_strand_id
1 'polypeptide(L)'
;MPPEPLSEEARAEEKRIRQIEAIKARNKELEAEVEAMGMKLADARGKLKNPDAAATVKAHIKRLHAYNEIRDVGQGLIGLIAEQRGVRIGECYDSGEFGVGAKD
;
A
#
# COMPACT_ATOMS: atom_id res chain seq x y z
N MET A 1 -61.65 2.71 -31.44
CA MET A 1 -61.15 3.64 -30.41
C MET A 1 -59.64 3.49 -30.37
N PRO A 2 -58.86 4.49 -30.82
CA PRO A 2 -57.42 4.44 -30.64
C PRO A 2 -57.09 4.56 -29.14
N PRO A 3 -56.10 3.83 -28.62
CA PRO A 3 -55.72 3.90 -27.21
C PRO A 3 -55.20 5.30 -26.87
N GLU A 4 -55.68 5.88 -25.77
CA GLU A 4 -55.19 7.16 -25.25
C GLU A 4 -53.67 7.10 -25.03
N PRO A 5 -52.91 8.15 -25.42
CA PRO A 5 -51.49 8.19 -25.12
C PRO A 5 -51.32 8.24 -23.60
N LEU A 6 -50.60 7.25 -23.03
CA LEU A 6 -50.09 7.28 -21.65
C LEU A 6 -49.68 8.71 -21.28
N SER A 7 -50.30 9.28 -20.24
CA SER A 7 -49.99 10.64 -19.80
C SER A 7 -48.49 10.76 -19.52
N GLU A 8 -47.89 11.92 -19.77
CA GLU A 8 -46.45 12.13 -19.54
C GLU A 8 -46.04 11.80 -18.10
N GLU A 9 -46.97 11.92 -17.14
CA GLU A 9 -46.80 11.50 -15.75
C GLU A 9 -46.58 9.99 -15.58
N ALA A 10 -47.34 9.15 -16.28
CA ALA A 10 -47.17 7.69 -16.24
C ALA A 10 -45.79 7.26 -16.78
N ARG A 11 -45.31 7.91 -17.84
CA ARG A 11 -43.95 7.67 -18.38
C ARG A 11 -42.85 8.14 -17.43
N ALA A 12 -43.06 9.26 -16.73
CA ALA A 12 -42.12 9.76 -15.74
C ALA A 12 -42.05 8.83 -14.52
N GLU A 13 -43.19 8.27 -14.10
CA GLU A 13 -43.28 7.31 -12.99
C GLU A 13 -42.62 5.97 -13.32
N GLU A 14 -42.86 5.42 -14.52
CA GLU A 14 -42.13 4.24 -15.00
C GLU A 14 -40.61 4.46 -15.04
N LYS A 15 -40.16 5.63 -15.47
CA LYS A 15 -38.73 5.97 -15.49
C LYS A 15 -38.15 6.06 -14.07
N ARG A 16 -38.90 6.61 -13.11
CA ARG A 16 -38.52 6.63 -11.69
C ARG A 16 -38.45 5.23 -11.10
N ILE A 17 -39.43 4.37 -11.39
CA ILE A 17 -39.44 2.98 -10.91
C ILE A 17 -38.23 2.22 -11.44
N ARG A 18 -37.95 2.30 -12.75
CA ARG A 18 -36.75 1.69 -13.35
C ARG A 18 -35.45 2.21 -12.74
N GLN A 19 -35.39 3.51 -12.44
CA GLN A 19 -34.22 4.11 -11.81
C GLN A 19 -34.03 3.62 -10.37
N ILE A 20 -35.12 3.48 -9.60
CA ILE A 20 -35.11 2.91 -8.25
C ILE A 20 -34.69 1.44 -8.27
N GLU A 21 -35.20 0.66 -9.21
CA GLU A 21 -34.82 -0.75 -9.39
C GLU A 21 -33.35 -0.90 -9.75
N ALA A 22 -32.84 -0.08 -10.67
CA ALA A 22 -31.42 -0.06 -11.03
C ALA A 22 -30.53 0.31 -9.83
N ILE A 23 -30.93 1.29 -9.01
CA ILE A 23 -30.21 1.66 -7.78
C ILE A 23 -30.26 0.51 -6.77
N LYS A 24 -31.41 -0.14 -6.57
CA LYS A 24 -31.53 -1.29 -5.66
C LYS A 24 -30.65 -2.46 -6.10
N ALA A 25 -30.59 -2.76 -7.39
CA ALA A 25 -29.72 -3.79 -7.92
C ALA A 25 -28.24 -3.46 -7.64
N ARG A 26 -27.83 -2.21 -7.92
CA ARG A 26 -26.46 -1.76 -7.66
C ARG A 26 -26.10 -1.75 -6.18
N ASN A 27 -27.03 -1.38 -5.30
CA ASN A 27 -26.83 -1.44 -3.85
C ASN A 27 -26.60 -2.89 -3.39
N LYS A 28 -27.39 -3.84 -3.91
CA LYS A 28 -27.23 -5.26 -3.59
C LYS A 28 -25.87 -5.81 -4.05
N GLU A 29 -25.41 -5.39 -5.23
CA GLU A 29 -24.07 -5.74 -5.72
C GLU A 29 -22.96 -5.16 -4.84
N LEU A 30 -23.08 -3.87 -4.47
CA LEU A 30 -22.12 -3.19 -3.59
C LEU A 30 -22.08 -3.83 -2.19
N GLU A 31 -23.24 -4.19 -1.63
CA GLU A 31 -23.33 -4.91 -0.34
C GLU A 31 -22.59 -6.26 -0.40
N ALA A 32 -22.79 -7.03 -1.47
CA ALA A 32 -22.09 -8.29 -1.66
C ALA A 32 -20.57 -8.08 -1.82
N GLU A 33 -20.15 -7.02 -2.49
CA GLU A 33 -18.73 -6.67 -2.64
C GLU A 33 -18.09 -6.25 -1.31
N VAL A 34 -18.79 -5.48 -0.48
CA VAL A 34 -18.34 -5.09 0.86
C VAL A 34 -18.17 -6.30 1.76
N GLU A 35 -19.13 -7.23 1.76
CA GLU A 35 -19.01 -8.50 2.50
C GLU A 35 -17.80 -9.32 2.04
N ALA A 36 -17.62 -9.46 0.73
CA ALA A 36 -16.49 -10.19 0.16
C ALA A 36 -15.14 -9.53 0.51
N MET A 37 -15.05 -8.20 0.48
CA MET A 37 -13.85 -7.48 0.91
C MET A 37 -13.62 -7.60 2.42
N GLY A 38 -14.69 -7.55 3.22
CA GLY A 38 -14.64 -7.74 4.67
C GLY A 38 -14.05 -9.10 5.06
N MET A 39 -14.48 -10.18 4.39
CA MET A 39 -13.91 -11.52 4.58
C MET A 39 -12.43 -11.58 4.24
N LYS A 40 -12.02 -10.97 3.12
CA LYS A 40 -10.59 -10.91 2.72
C LYS A 40 -9.75 -10.15 3.73
N LEU A 41 -10.27 -9.03 4.26
CA LEU A 41 -9.59 -8.25 5.31
C LEU A 41 -9.48 -9.05 6.61
N ALA A 42 -10.51 -9.80 6.99
CA ALA A 42 -10.48 -10.63 8.19
C ALA A 42 -9.44 -11.76 8.08
N ASP A 43 -9.39 -12.46 6.95
CA ASP A 43 -8.37 -13.49 6.68
C ASP A 43 -6.94 -12.90 6.68
N ALA A 44 -6.74 -11.75 6.00
CA ALA A 44 -5.45 -11.08 5.97
C ALA A 44 -5.01 -10.64 7.37
N ARG A 45 -5.91 -10.07 8.19
CA ARG A 45 -5.61 -9.67 9.57
C ARG A 45 -5.32 -10.88 10.47
N GLY A 46 -6.02 -12.00 10.27
CA GLY A 46 -5.78 -13.24 11.01
C GLY A 46 -4.38 -13.83 10.80
N LYS A 47 -3.75 -13.56 9.65
CA LYS A 47 -2.38 -13.98 9.33
C LYS A 47 -1.30 -13.09 9.95
N LEU A 48 -1.68 -11.92 10.48
CA LEU A 48 -0.72 -10.98 11.07
C LEU A 48 -0.42 -11.37 12.52
N LYS A 49 0.86 -11.44 12.87
CA LYS A 49 1.30 -11.63 14.27
C LYS A 49 0.96 -10.44 15.17
N ASN A 50 0.92 -9.23 14.60
CA ASN A 50 0.51 -8.01 15.30
C ASN A 50 -0.80 -7.51 14.69
N PRO A 51 -1.86 -7.27 15.49
CA PRO A 51 -3.12 -6.73 14.99
C PRO A 51 -2.99 -5.33 14.34
N ASP A 52 -1.93 -4.59 14.66
CA ASP A 52 -1.62 -3.31 14.03
C ASP A 52 -0.59 -3.47 12.89
N ALA A 53 -1.12 -3.80 11.71
CA ALA A 53 -0.35 -3.91 10.48
C ALA A 53 0.34 -2.59 10.11
N ALA A 54 -0.37 -1.47 10.26
CA ALA A 54 0.07 -0.16 9.83
C ALA A 54 1.25 0.33 10.68
N ALA A 55 1.16 0.19 12.01
CA ALA A 55 2.27 0.53 12.89
C ALA A 55 3.49 -0.37 12.63
N THR A 56 3.29 -1.66 12.37
CA THR A 56 4.38 -2.60 12.07
C THR A 56 5.13 -2.20 10.80
N VAL A 57 4.40 -1.93 9.71
CA VAL A 57 4.97 -1.49 8.44
C VAL A 57 5.66 -0.13 8.59
N LYS A 58 5.03 0.83 9.28
CA LYS A 58 5.61 2.16 9.51
C LYS A 58 6.92 2.08 10.31
N ALA A 59 6.96 1.26 11.36
CA ALA A 59 8.17 1.04 12.14
C ALA A 59 9.28 0.38 11.31
N HIS A 60 8.93 -0.60 10.47
CA HIS A 60 9.89 -1.24 9.58
C HIS A 60 10.46 -0.25 8.55
N ILE A 61 9.61 0.51 7.88
CA ILE A 61 10.00 1.57 6.93
C ILE A 61 10.93 2.58 7.60
N LYS A 62 10.61 3.02 8.82
CA LYS A 62 11.46 3.97 9.56
C LYS A 62 12.85 3.40 9.86
N ARG A 63 12.92 2.15 10.31
CA ARG A 63 14.21 1.48 10.59
C ARG A 63 15.04 1.29 9.34
N LEU A 64 14.40 0.90 8.24
CA LEU A 64 15.09 0.70 6.96
C LEU A 64 15.66 2.00 6.41
N HIS A 65 14.90 3.10 6.46
CA HIS A 65 15.40 4.42 6.08
C HIS A 65 16.56 4.86 6.97
N ALA A 66 16.40 4.77 8.29
CA ALA A 66 17.47 5.15 9.22
C ALA A 66 18.76 4.34 9.01
N TYR A 67 18.64 3.04 8.73
CA TYR A 67 19.77 2.18 8.39
C TYR A 67 20.44 2.57 7.07
N ASN A 68 19.66 2.78 6.00
CA ASN A 68 20.22 3.17 4.71
C ASN A 68 20.92 4.53 4.81
N GLU A 69 20.31 5.52 5.49
CA GLU A 69 20.90 6.84 5.68
C GLU A 69 22.25 6.76 6.41
N ILE A 70 22.34 6.03 7.53
CA ILE A 70 23.60 5.93 8.28
C ILE A 70 24.65 5.12 7.50
N ARG A 71 24.24 4.06 6.80
CA ARG A 71 25.14 3.26 5.98
C ARG A 71 25.73 4.10 4.85
N ASP A 72 24.91 4.84 4.13
CA ASP A 72 25.36 5.63 2.99
C ASP A 72 26.31 6.76 3.43
N VAL A 73 26.04 7.40 4.58
CA VAL A 73 26.97 8.37 5.20
C VAL A 73 28.28 7.69 5.60
N GLY A 74 28.22 6.53 6.27
CA GLY A 74 29.39 5.77 6.70
C GLY A 74 30.26 5.33 5.53
N GLN A 75 29.66 4.75 4.49
CA GLN A 75 30.35 4.35 3.26
C GLN A 75 30.98 5.54 2.55
N GLY A 76 30.30 6.69 2.51
CA GLY A 76 30.85 7.93 1.98
C GLY A 76 32.11 8.39 2.73
N LEU A 77 32.07 8.38 4.07
CA LEU A 77 33.23 8.73 4.90
C LEU A 77 34.39 7.76 4.71
N ILE A 78 34.12 6.45 4.67
CA ILE A 78 35.15 5.42 4.42
C ILE A 78 35.76 5.63 3.02
N GLY A 79 34.95 5.98 2.02
CA GLY A 79 35.43 6.33 0.67
C GLY A 79 36.42 7.49 0.67
N LEU A 80 36.11 8.57 1.39
CA LEU A 80 37.01 9.72 1.53
C LEU A 80 38.33 9.35 2.24
N ILE A 81 38.26 8.52 3.28
CA ILE A 81 39.45 8.03 3.99
C ILE A 81 40.31 7.15 3.07
N ALA A 82 39.68 6.26 2.30
CA ALA A 82 40.38 5.39 1.34
C ALA A 82 41.10 6.22 0.27
N GLU A 83 40.43 7.25 -0.26
CA GLU A 83 41.01 8.20 -1.22
C GLU A 83 42.21 8.94 -0.62
N GLN A 84 42.08 9.47 0.59
CA GLN A 84 43.18 10.16 1.27
C GLN A 84 44.39 9.24 1.53
N ARG A 85 44.15 7.96 1.79
CA ARG A 85 45.20 6.95 2.02
C ARG A 85 45.78 6.38 0.72
N GLY A 86 45.16 6.67 -0.44
CA GLY A 86 45.55 6.10 -1.73
C GLY A 86 45.28 4.59 -1.87
N VAL A 87 44.35 4.05 -1.07
CA VAL A 87 43.99 2.62 -1.06
C VAL A 87 42.58 2.44 -1.63
N ARG A 88 42.23 1.22 -2.05
CA ARG A 88 40.85 0.94 -2.48
C ARG A 88 39.94 0.85 -1.26
N ILE A 89 38.69 1.29 -1.42
CA ILE A 89 37.68 1.18 -0.36
C ILE A 89 37.49 -0.25 0.16
N GLY A 90 37.68 -1.26 -0.70
CA GLY A 90 37.67 -2.68 -0.31
C GLY A 90 38.72 -3.02 0.75
N GLU A 91 39.91 -2.43 0.66
CA GLU A 91 41.00 -2.65 1.61
C GLU A 91 40.69 -2.05 3.00
N CYS A 92 39.88 -0.98 3.04
CA CYS A 92 39.37 -0.42 4.29
C CYS A 92 38.31 -1.29 4.97
N TYR A 93 37.56 -2.09 4.20
CA TYR A 93 36.65 -3.10 4.77
C TYR A 93 37.41 -4.35 5.22
N ASP A 94 38.38 -4.80 4.42
CA ASP A 94 39.19 -6.00 4.72
C ASP A 94 40.09 -5.80 5.95
N SER A 95 40.51 -4.55 6.23
CA SER A 95 41.27 -4.23 7.44
C SER A 95 40.44 -4.36 8.72
N GLY A 96 39.11 -4.36 8.63
CA GLY A 96 38.20 -4.40 9.77
C GLY A 96 38.30 -3.18 10.70
N GLU A 97 39.04 -2.14 10.31
CA GLU A 97 39.35 -0.96 11.15
C GLU A 97 38.10 -0.20 11.58
N PHE A 98 37.06 -0.22 10.74
CA PHE A 98 35.79 0.48 10.98
C PHE A 98 34.68 -0.43 11.52
N GLY A 99 34.97 -1.71 11.77
CA GLY A 99 34.01 -2.67 12.32
C GLY A 99 32.82 -2.99 11.40
N VAL A 100 32.91 -2.66 10.11
CA VAL A 100 31.89 -2.92 9.08
C VAL A 100 32.50 -3.69 7.92
N GLY A 101 31.77 -4.67 7.38
CA GLY A 101 32.18 -5.40 6.18
C GLY A 101 31.56 -4.83 4.90
N ALA A 102 32.06 -5.26 3.75
CA ALA A 102 31.55 -4.83 2.44
C ALA A 102 30.09 -5.25 2.14
N LYS A 103 29.47 -6.07 3.00
CA LYS A 103 28.08 -6.55 2.86
C LYS A 103 27.14 -5.98 3.92
N ASP A 104 27.66 -5.13 4.81
CA ASP A 104 26.91 -4.46 5.89
C ASP A 104 26.48 -3.04 5.50
#